data_AF-A0A518N7L4-F1
#
_entry.id   AF-A0A518N7L4-F1
#
_cell.length_a   1.000
_cell.length_b   1.000
_cell.length_c   1.000
_cell.angle_alpha   90.00
_cell.angle_beta   90.00
_cell.angle_gamma   90.00
#
_symmetry.space_group_name_H-M   'P 1'
#
loop_
_entity.id
_entity.type
_entity.pdbx_description
1 polymer ?
#
loop_
_entity_poly.entity_id
_entity_poly.type
_entity_poly.pdbx_seq_one_letter_code
_entity_poly.pdbx_strand_id
1 'polypeptide(L)'
;MAAPVRGQVMATGDYIARMDADGDGRVSLAEYLDWMGYAFHAMDRNGDGVLTPDEVPGGRGPALSLEGHRERLAATFARQDVNRDGFLDARELAAPPR
;
A
#
# COMPACT_ATOMS: atom_id res chain seq x y z
N MET A 1 35.98 9.25 -3.01
CA MET A 1 35.07 10.13 -3.77
C MET A 1 33.83 9.31 -4.15
N ALA A 2 32.68 9.55 -3.52
CA ALA A 2 31.37 9.11 -4.00
C ALA A 2 30.30 10.01 -3.34
N ALA A 3 29.41 10.54 -4.18
CA ALA A 3 28.59 11.72 -3.93
C ALA A 3 27.50 11.55 -2.85
N PRO A 4 27.03 12.65 -2.23
CA PRO A 4 25.88 12.60 -1.34
C PRO A 4 24.59 12.47 -2.16
N VAL A 5 23.88 11.35 -2.02
CA VAL A 5 22.48 11.23 -2.47
C VAL A 5 21.57 11.86 -1.41
N ARG A 6 21.64 13.19 -1.26
CA ARG A 6 20.74 13.95 -0.40
C ARG A 6 19.77 14.71 -1.30
N GLY A 7 18.53 14.21 -1.40
CA GLY A 7 17.48 14.95 -2.12
C GLY A 7 16.12 14.30 -2.20
N GLN A 8 15.99 12.98 -2.04
CA GLN A 8 14.69 12.30 -2.27
C GLN A 8 14.22 11.38 -1.12
N VAL A 9 14.96 11.31 -0.02
CA VAL A 9 14.69 10.41 1.11
C VAL A 9 13.65 10.93 2.11
N MET A 10 13.29 12.22 2.08
CA MET A 10 12.38 12.79 3.09
C MET A 10 10.89 12.60 2.80
N ALA A 11 10.49 12.27 1.57
CA ALA A 11 9.09 11.98 1.28
C ALA A 11 8.79 10.47 1.38
N THR A 12 9.72 9.64 0.92
CA THR A 12 9.54 8.19 0.88
C THR A 12 9.83 7.53 2.23
N GLY A 13 10.85 7.99 2.95
CA GLY A 13 11.17 7.46 4.29
C GLY A 13 10.06 7.74 5.31
N ASP A 14 9.50 8.96 5.30
CA ASP A 14 8.35 9.33 6.14
C ASP A 14 7.05 8.59 5.78
N TYR A 15 6.95 8.10 4.54
CA TYR A 15 5.81 7.30 4.10
C TYR A 15 5.98 5.83 4.53
N ILE A 16 7.17 5.26 4.36
CA ILE A 16 7.49 3.93 4.89
C ILE A 16 7.37 3.89 6.40
N ALA A 17 7.94 4.85 7.13
CA ALA A 17 7.88 4.87 8.59
C ALA A 17 6.45 4.96 9.17
N ARG A 18 5.45 5.29 8.34
CA ARG A 18 4.03 5.23 8.72
C ARG A 18 3.40 3.86 8.50
N MET A 19 3.91 3.09 7.55
CA MET A 19 3.43 1.75 7.19
C MET A 19 4.20 0.63 7.89
N ASP A 20 5.49 0.84 8.09
CA ASP A 20 6.44 -0.02 8.79
C ASP A 20 6.08 -0.04 10.28
N ALA A 21 5.32 -1.05 10.66
CA ALA A 21 4.79 -1.20 12.02
C ALA A 21 5.80 -1.89 12.93
N ASP A 22 6.67 -2.74 12.37
CA ASP A 22 7.71 -3.45 13.11
C ASP A 22 9.06 -2.70 13.18
N GLY A 23 9.24 -1.67 12.35
CA GLY A 23 10.38 -0.76 12.36
C GLY A 23 11.62 -1.34 11.65
N ASP A 24 11.43 -2.29 10.73
CA ASP A 24 12.54 -2.95 10.02
C ASP A 24 13.09 -2.14 8.83
N GLY A 25 12.43 -1.01 8.51
CA GLY A 25 12.78 -0.11 7.42
C GLY A 25 12.22 -0.54 6.05
N ARG A 26 11.32 -1.52 6.02
CA ARG A 26 10.63 -2.05 4.84
C ARG A 26 9.14 -2.19 5.14
N VAL A 27 8.37 -2.62 4.15
CA VAL A 27 6.94 -2.89 4.31
C VAL A 27 6.67 -4.30 3.83
N SER A 28 6.21 -5.16 4.73
CA SER A 28 5.76 -6.51 4.41
C SER A 28 4.40 -6.48 3.70
N LEU A 29 4.03 -7.59 3.04
CA LEU A 29 2.70 -7.71 2.44
C LEU A 29 1.58 -7.50 3.47
N ALA A 30 1.76 -7.97 4.70
CA ALA A 30 0.76 -7.81 5.76
C ALA A 30 0.57 -6.32 6.12
N GLU A 31 1.66 -5.59 6.31
CA GLU A 31 1.62 -4.14 6.61
C GLU A 31 1.08 -3.34 5.44
N TYR A 32 1.44 -3.70 4.21
CA TYR A 32 0.92 -3.07 3.01
C TYR A 32 -0.60 -3.26 2.88
N LEU A 33 -1.08 -4.48 3.16
CA LEU A 33 -2.51 -4.79 3.16
C LEU A 33 -3.26 -4.11 4.31
N ASP A 34 -2.66 -4.01 5.49
CA ASP A 34 -3.26 -3.34 6.65
C ASP A 34 -3.39 -1.83 6.40
N TRP A 35 -2.31 -1.20 5.94
CA TRP A 35 -2.29 0.22 5.61
C TRP A 35 -3.28 0.60 4.51
N MET A 36 -3.34 -0.19 3.44
CA MET A 36 -4.29 0.06 2.35
C MET A 36 -5.71 -0.38 2.70
N GLY A 37 -5.84 -1.40 3.55
CA GLY A 37 -7.08 -1.85 4.16
C GLY A 37 -7.69 -0.79 5.07
N TYR A 38 -6.88 0.07 5.72
CA TYR A 38 -7.40 1.13 6.58
C TYR A 38 -8.37 2.06 5.84
N ALA A 39 -8.04 2.48 4.61
CA ALA A 39 -8.93 3.30 3.80
C ALA A 39 -10.20 2.54 3.40
N PHE A 40 -10.08 1.23 3.15
CA PHE A 40 -11.21 0.36 2.87
C PHE A 40 -12.14 0.27 4.09
N HIS A 41 -11.61 -0.08 5.26
CA HIS A 41 -12.34 -0.16 6.52
C HIS A 41 -12.94 1.19 6.96
N ALA A 42 -12.31 2.31 6.59
CA ALA A 42 -12.87 3.64 6.85
C ALA A 42 -14.09 3.96 5.97
N MET A 43 -14.20 3.35 4.79
CA MET A 43 -15.33 3.51 3.87
C MET A 43 -16.40 2.43 4.08
N ASP A 44 -15.99 1.21 4.44
CA ASP A 44 -16.83 0.05 4.72
C ASP A 44 -17.53 0.25 6.07
N ARG A 45 -18.69 0.90 6.02
CA ARG A 45 -19.44 1.29 7.23
C ARG A 45 -20.24 0.13 7.79
N ASN A 46 -20.67 -0.79 6.94
CA ASN A 46 -21.44 -1.95 7.32
C ASN A 46 -20.54 -3.11 7.81
N GLY A 47 -19.24 -3.08 7.49
CA GLY A 47 -18.26 -4.08 7.89
C GLY A 47 -18.41 -5.42 7.16
N ASP A 48 -19.03 -5.42 5.98
CA ASP A 48 -19.27 -6.63 5.19
C ASP A 48 -18.07 -7.02 4.32
N GLY A 49 -17.01 -6.19 4.32
CA GLY A 49 -15.84 -6.39 3.50
C GLY A 49 -16.09 -6.11 2.03
N VAL A 50 -17.12 -5.31 1.68
CA VAL A 50 -17.46 -4.93 0.31
C VAL A 50 -17.86 -3.46 0.28
N LEU A 51 -17.04 -2.63 -0.37
CA LEU A 51 -17.42 -1.25 -0.65
C LEU A 51 -18.50 -1.23 -1.72
N THR A 52 -19.73 -1.01 -1.28
CA THR A 52 -20.86 -0.78 -2.17
C THR A 52 -20.85 0.65 -2.71
N PRO A 53 -21.51 0.92 -3.85
CA PRO A 53 -21.63 2.27 -4.39
C PRO A 53 -22.19 3.28 -3.38
N ASP A 54 -22.99 2.85 -2.40
CA ASP A 54 -23.55 3.72 -1.35
C ASP A 54 -22.51 4.13 -0.30
N GLU A 55 -21.47 3.32 -0.12
CA GLU A 55 -20.40 3.52 0.86
C GLU A 55 -19.22 4.31 0.30
N VAL A 56 -19.05 4.34 -1.03
CA VAL A 56 -18.02 5.15 -1.67
C VAL A 56 -18.51 6.57 -1.95
N PRO A 57 -17.71 7.60 -1.62
CA PRO A 57 -18.06 8.98 -1.92
C PRO A 57 -18.17 9.19 -3.42
N GLY A 58 -19.39 9.41 -3.90
CA GLY A 58 -19.69 9.67 -5.31
C GLY A 58 -20.69 8.71 -5.96
N GLY A 59 -21.10 7.61 -5.28
CA GLY A 59 -22.23 6.79 -5.72
C GLY A 59 -22.03 6.04 -7.05
N ARG A 60 -20.83 6.11 -7.63
CA ARG A 60 -20.56 5.74 -9.02
C ARG A 60 -19.24 4.99 -9.10
N GLY A 61 -19.30 3.70 -8.85
CA GLY A 61 -18.18 2.78 -9.00
C GLY A 61 -18.65 1.33 -8.91
N PRO A 62 -17.92 0.38 -9.53
CA PRO A 62 -18.16 -1.04 -9.28
C PRO A 62 -17.95 -1.35 -7.80
N ALA A 63 -18.73 -2.27 -7.24
CA ALA A 63 -18.49 -2.76 -5.89
C ALA A 63 -17.08 -3.31 -5.78
N LEU A 64 -16.31 -2.81 -4.80
CA LEU A 64 -14.96 -3.25 -4.53
C LEU A 64 -15.01 -4.15 -3.30
N SER A 65 -14.87 -5.45 -3.48
CA SER A 65 -14.70 -6.38 -2.37
C SER A 65 -13.30 -6.27 -1.78
N LEU A 66 -13.19 -6.38 -0.45
CA LEU A 66 -11.94 -6.41 0.29
C LEU A 66 -11.04 -7.53 -0.23
N GLU A 67 -11.61 -8.70 -0.53
CA GLU A 67 -10.86 -9.81 -1.13
C GLU A 67 -10.24 -9.42 -2.47
N GLY A 68 -11.03 -8.91 -3.42
CA GLY A 68 -10.51 -8.43 -4.70
C GLY A 68 -9.56 -7.23 -4.56
N HIS A 69 -9.76 -6.39 -3.54
CA HIS A 69 -8.85 -5.31 -3.21
C HIS A 69 -7.50 -5.86 -2.72
N ARG A 70 -7.52 -6.85 -1.82
CA ARG A 70 -6.32 -7.55 -1.33
C ARG A 70 -5.58 -8.25 -2.46
N GLU A 71 -6.28 -8.92 -3.37
CA GLU A 71 -5.64 -9.54 -4.53
C GLU A 71 -4.95 -8.51 -5.43
N ARG A 72 -5.61 -7.37 -5.69
CA ARG A 72 -5.01 -6.28 -6.46
C ARG A 72 -3.81 -5.68 -5.76
N LEU A 73 -3.90 -5.45 -4.45
CA LEU A 73 -2.81 -4.95 -3.64
C LEU A 73 -1.63 -5.92 -3.63
N ALA A 74 -1.89 -7.23 -3.46
CA ALA A 74 -0.86 -8.27 -3.52
C ALA A 74 -0.22 -8.35 -4.91
N ALA A 75 -1.02 -8.22 -5.98
CA ALA A 75 -0.50 -8.17 -7.35
C ALA A 75 0.35 -6.91 -7.60
N THR A 76 -0.06 -5.75 -7.07
CA THR A 76 0.73 -4.50 -7.14
C THR A 76 2.01 -4.63 -6.32
N PHE A 77 1.93 -5.18 -5.12
CA PHE A 77 3.08 -5.46 -4.25
C PHE A 77 4.10 -6.33 -4.98
N ALA A 78 3.67 -7.47 -5.55
CA ALA A 78 4.54 -8.38 -6.28
C ALA A 78 5.14 -7.76 -7.56
N ARG A 79 4.55 -6.69 -8.10
CA ARG A 79 5.12 -5.93 -9.23
C ARG A 79 6.15 -4.90 -8.76
N GLN A 80 5.99 -4.36 -7.56
CA GLN A 80 6.92 -3.40 -6.97
C GLN A 80 8.10 -4.10 -6.27
N ASP A 81 7.89 -5.30 -5.75
CA ASP A 81 8.92 -6.19 -5.21
C ASP A 81 9.78 -6.73 -6.36
N VAL A 82 10.74 -5.90 -6.78
CA VAL A 82 11.61 -6.16 -7.93
C VAL A 82 12.60 -7.26 -7.58
N ASN A 83 13.09 -7.23 -6.34
CA ASN A 83 14.10 -8.17 -5.86
C ASN A 83 13.50 -9.52 -5.42
N ARG A 84 12.17 -9.60 -5.23
CA ARG A 84 11.38 -10.77 -4.82
C ARG A 84 11.75 -11.31 -3.45
N ASP A 85 12.08 -10.44 -2.51
CA ASP A 85 12.39 -10.81 -1.14
C ASP A 85 11.13 -10.89 -0.25
N GLY A 86 9.97 -10.47 -0.77
CA GLY A 86 8.71 -10.46 -0.04
C GLY A 86 8.48 -9.19 0.78
N PHE A 87 9.27 -8.14 0.57
CA PHE A 87 9.17 -6.84 1.22
C PHE A 87 9.27 -5.72 0.17
N LEU A 88 8.75 -4.53 0.51
CA LEU A 88 8.98 -3.33 -0.28
C LEU A 88 9.89 -2.38 0.48
N ASP A 89 11.08 -2.15 -0.08
CA ASP A 89 11.95 -1.08 0.41
C ASP A 89 11.52 0.30 -0.11
N ALA A 90 12.11 1.38 0.44
CA ALA A 90 11.83 2.76 0.04
C ALA A 90 11.85 2.98 -1.48
N ARG A 91 12.79 2.37 -2.17
CA ARG A 91 13.01 2.54 -3.61
C ARG A 91 11.94 1.79 -4.40
N GLU A 92 11.58 0.60 -3.96
CA GLU A 92 10.54 -0.24 -4.56
C GLU A 92 9.16 0.37 -4.37
N LEU A 93 8.88 0.91 -3.19
CA LEU A 93 7.61 1.55 -2.86
C LEU A 93 7.44 2.92 -3.55
N ALA A 94 8.54 3.68 -3.73
CA ALA A 94 8.54 4.92 -4.52
C ALA A 94 8.49 4.68 -6.03
N ALA A 95 8.76 3.47 -6.50
CA ALA A 95 8.70 3.16 -7.92
C ALA A 95 7.23 3.03 -8.35
N PRO A 96 6.81 3.69 -9.45
CA PRO A 96 5.48 3.48 -9.98
C PRO A 96 5.32 2.01 -10.43
N PRO A 97 4.17 1.38 -10.17
CA PRO A 97 3.91 0.02 -10.62
C PRO A 97 3.98 -0.03 -12.15
N ARG A 98 4.75 -0.99 -12.68
CA ARG A 98 4.95 -1.20 -14.12
C ARG A 98 4.00 -2.26 -14.70
#